data_AF-A0A6I0FBT8-F1
#
_entry.id   AF-A0A6I0FBT8-F1
#
_cell.length_a   1.000
_cell.length_b   1.000
_cell.length_c   1.000
_cell.angle_alpha   90.00
_cell.angle_beta   90.00
_cell.angle_gamma   90.00
#
_symmetry.space_group_name_H-M   'P 1'
#
loop_
_entity.id
_entity.type
_entity.pdbx_description
1 polymer ?
#
loop_
_entity_poly.entity_id
_entity_poly.type
_entity_poly.pdbx_seq_one_letter_code
_entity_poly.pdbx_strand_id
1 'polypeptide(L)'
;MSKPMRQRRAQPIRRVGAALCAAMTVFGATSCSLFDAEPPLVIGVTTESPASGMTDAHARDLAAYYGYWLSERKMRERDEARAVEEVPVRAEDRWEAVRSGQVDLVFGCTGELLDSLDAHKAQLLRKLYAEQENPDPTEWRDISNTTLLSTLPAELAASIPGEAHGCADDSLPQNLIAVYAKGLMSREQRVAVNNATAGMDFDRSMTSLLNS
;
A
#
# COMPACT_ATOMS: atom_id res chain seq x y z
N MET A 1 -12.44 -63.48 57.81
CA MET A 1 -12.05 -63.63 59.23
C MET A 1 -11.23 -62.42 59.65
N SER A 2 -11.66 -61.79 60.75
CA SER A 2 -10.89 -61.02 61.75
C SER A 2 -10.12 -59.74 61.37
N LYS A 3 -10.65 -58.61 61.85
CA LYS A 3 -9.87 -57.45 62.34
C LYS A 3 -8.98 -57.89 63.53
N PRO A 4 -7.86 -57.20 63.77
CA PRO A 4 -7.83 -56.20 64.85
C PRO A 4 -7.09 -54.92 64.41
N MET A 5 -7.63 -53.70 64.51
CA MET A 5 -7.79 -52.89 65.72
C MET A 5 -6.61 -52.97 66.71
N ARG A 6 -5.67 -52.02 66.63
CA ARG A 6 -4.82 -51.67 67.78
C ARG A 6 -4.68 -50.16 67.95
N GLN A 7 -4.64 -49.79 69.22
CA GLN A 7 -4.96 -48.51 69.83
C GLN A 7 -3.95 -47.38 69.56
N ARG A 8 -4.55 -46.20 69.37
CA ARG A 8 -4.21 -44.88 69.95
C ARG A 8 -2.94 -44.80 70.82
N ARG A 9 -2.03 -43.90 70.45
CA ARG A 9 -1.37 -43.00 71.40
C ARG A 9 -1.67 -41.55 71.01
N ALA A 10 -2.34 -40.86 71.92
CA ALA A 10 -2.53 -39.41 71.90
C ALA A 10 -1.30 -38.75 72.53
N GLN A 11 -0.78 -37.70 71.91
CA GLN A 11 0.12 -36.75 72.54
C GLN A 11 -0.16 -35.33 72.02
N PRO A 12 0.18 -34.30 72.81
CA PRO A 12 -0.77 -33.26 73.17
C PRO A 12 -0.77 -32.06 72.24
N ILE A 13 -1.96 -31.48 72.17
CA ILE A 13 -2.28 -30.19 71.58
C ILE A 13 -1.51 -29.09 72.34
N ARG A 14 -0.64 -28.35 71.66
CA ARG A 14 -0.33 -26.96 72.01
C ARG A 14 -0.87 -26.05 70.93
N ARG A 15 -1.77 -25.17 71.37
CA ARG A 15 -2.52 -24.22 70.57
C ARG A 15 -1.68 -22.98 70.23
N VAL A 16 -2.18 -22.30 69.19
CA VAL A 16 -2.09 -20.86 68.89
C VAL A 16 -0.89 -20.43 68.05
N GLY A 17 -1.23 -19.98 66.84
CA GLY A 17 -0.34 -19.30 65.91
C GLY A 17 -0.97 -19.22 64.52
N ALA A 18 -2.20 -18.70 64.43
CA ALA A 18 -2.80 -18.36 63.15
C ALA A 18 -2.09 -17.13 62.58
N ALA A 19 -1.48 -17.29 61.40
CA ALA A 19 -1.23 -16.20 60.47
C ALA A 19 -1.06 -16.80 59.07
N LEU A 20 -2.20 -17.01 58.40
CA LEU A 20 -2.27 -17.10 56.95
C LEU A 20 -1.86 -15.72 56.39
N CYS A 21 -0.72 -15.63 55.73
CA CYS A 21 -0.51 -14.70 54.63
C CYS A 21 -0.07 -15.52 53.43
N ALA A 22 -1.07 -16.03 52.71
CA ALA A 22 -0.89 -16.53 51.36
C ALA A 22 -0.44 -15.35 50.49
N ALA A 23 0.86 -15.28 50.20
CA ALA A 23 1.38 -14.45 49.13
C ALA A 23 0.91 -15.08 47.81
N MET A 24 -0.29 -14.72 47.35
CA MET A 24 -0.64 -14.88 45.94
C MET A 24 0.23 -13.91 45.17
N THR A 25 1.38 -14.40 44.68
CA THR A 25 2.06 -13.78 43.56
C THR A 25 1.09 -13.78 42.39
N VAL A 26 0.49 -12.63 42.14
CA VAL A 26 -0.18 -12.30 40.88
C VAL A 26 0.90 -12.36 39.81
N PHE A 27 1.06 -13.52 39.17
CA PHE A 27 1.67 -13.59 37.84
C PHE A 27 0.68 -12.93 36.90
N GLY A 28 0.75 -11.60 36.83
CA GLY A 28 0.25 -10.85 35.69
C GLY A 28 1.08 -11.29 34.50
N ALA A 29 0.60 -12.27 33.76
CA ALA A 29 1.01 -12.43 32.37
C ALA A 29 0.42 -11.24 31.61
N THR A 30 1.07 -10.08 31.72
CA THR A 30 1.03 -9.07 30.67
C THR A 30 1.73 -9.69 29.45
N SER A 31 0.99 -10.54 28.73
CA SER A 31 1.26 -10.78 27.33
C SER A 31 0.92 -9.48 26.59
N CYS A 32 1.78 -8.49 26.70
CA CYS A 32 1.94 -7.53 25.62
C CYS A 32 2.47 -8.37 24.46
N SER A 33 1.57 -8.91 23.64
CA SER A 33 1.86 -8.98 22.22
C SER A 33 2.24 -7.55 21.87
N LEU A 34 3.54 -7.31 21.66
CA LEU A 34 3.96 -6.22 20.80
C LEU A 34 3.07 -6.34 19.57
N PHE A 35 2.08 -5.45 19.46
CA PHE A 35 1.53 -5.11 18.17
C PHE A 35 2.74 -4.57 17.41
N ASP A 36 3.44 -5.45 16.68
CA ASP A 36 4.38 -5.02 15.67
C ASP A 36 3.53 -4.25 14.67
N ALA A 37 3.56 -2.92 14.80
CA ALA A 37 2.96 -2.06 13.81
C ALA A 37 3.50 -2.49 12.46
N GLU A 38 2.61 -2.73 11.47
CA GLU A 38 3.06 -3.05 10.14
C GLU A 38 4.06 -1.99 9.68
N PRO A 39 5.17 -2.40 9.04
CA PRO A 39 6.15 -1.44 8.55
C PRO A 39 5.46 -0.42 7.63
N PRO A 40 5.93 0.84 7.63
CA PRO A 40 5.37 1.86 6.77
C PRO A 40 5.42 1.39 5.31
N LEU A 41 4.44 1.82 4.53
CA LEU A 41 4.46 1.64 3.09
C LEU A 41 5.41 2.67 2.48
N VAL A 42 6.44 2.21 1.77
CA VAL A 42 7.45 3.08 1.17
C VAL A 42 7.04 3.49 -0.24
N ILE A 43 6.64 4.75 -0.44
CA ILE A 43 6.24 5.29 -1.74
C ILE A 43 7.43 5.99 -2.39
N GLY A 44 7.78 5.57 -3.60
CA GLY A 44 8.72 6.29 -4.45
C GLY A 44 8.06 7.54 -5.05
N VAL A 45 8.48 8.72 -4.58
CA VAL A 45 8.05 10.01 -5.12
C VAL A 45 9.00 10.45 -6.23
N THR A 46 8.45 10.66 -7.43
CA THR A 46 9.28 11.09 -8.58
C THR A 46 9.71 12.54 -8.37
N THR A 47 10.99 12.85 -8.58
CA THR A 47 11.48 14.22 -8.38
C THR A 47 11.14 15.15 -9.54
N GLU A 48 10.97 14.62 -10.76
CA GLU A 48 10.48 15.31 -11.95
C GLU A 48 10.45 14.31 -13.12
N SER A 49 9.43 14.38 -13.98
CA SER A 49 9.41 13.66 -15.26
C SER A 49 8.98 14.60 -16.39
N PRO A 50 9.92 15.07 -17.24
CA PRO A 50 9.58 15.95 -18.37
C PRO A 50 8.68 15.28 -19.40
N ALA A 51 8.78 13.96 -19.57
CA ALA A 51 8.01 13.21 -20.55
C ALA A 51 6.53 13.13 -20.19
N SER A 52 6.19 13.05 -18.91
CA SER A 52 4.80 13.07 -18.46
C SER A 52 4.35 14.41 -17.90
N GLY A 53 5.24 15.39 -17.68
CA GLY A 53 4.88 16.60 -16.94
C GLY A 53 4.55 16.33 -15.45
N MET A 54 4.81 15.12 -14.94
CA MET A 54 4.66 14.81 -13.53
C MET A 54 5.76 15.51 -12.72
N THR A 55 5.36 16.37 -11.79
CA THR A 55 6.25 17.11 -10.89
C THR A 55 6.41 16.37 -9.56
N ASP A 56 7.38 16.80 -8.76
CA ASP A 56 7.52 16.34 -7.38
C ASP A 56 6.28 16.65 -6.53
N ALA A 57 5.66 17.82 -6.72
CA ALA A 57 4.42 18.20 -6.06
C ALA A 57 3.29 17.22 -6.40
N HIS A 58 3.12 16.88 -7.67
CA HIS A 58 2.14 15.88 -8.11
C HIS A 58 2.37 14.52 -7.43
N ALA A 59 3.62 14.06 -7.37
CA ALA A 59 3.96 12.79 -6.73
C ALA A 59 3.73 12.79 -5.21
N ARG A 60 4.03 13.89 -4.53
CA ARG A 60 3.78 14.05 -3.09
C ARG A 60 2.29 14.13 -2.78
N ASP A 61 1.51 14.84 -3.59
CA ASP A 61 0.05 14.91 -3.43
C ASP A 61 -0.58 13.51 -3.58
N LEU A 62 -0.07 12.70 -4.51
CA LEU A 62 -0.48 11.30 -4.65
C LEU A 62 -0.13 10.45 -3.44
N ALA A 63 1.10 10.58 -2.93
CA ALA A 63 1.53 9.86 -1.74
C ALA A 63 0.68 10.25 -0.52
N ALA A 64 0.41 11.54 -0.33
CA ALA A 64 -0.44 12.05 0.73
C ALA A 64 -1.89 11.58 0.59
N TYR A 65 -2.45 11.63 -0.62
CA TYR A 65 -3.82 11.20 -0.87
C TYR A 65 -3.99 9.70 -0.66
N TYR A 66 -3.02 8.88 -1.09
CA TYR A 66 -3.04 7.46 -0.79
C TYR A 66 -2.84 7.17 0.71
N GLY A 67 -1.95 7.91 1.38
CA GLY A 67 -1.78 7.83 2.83
C GLY A 67 -3.06 8.16 3.60
N TYR A 68 -3.84 9.15 3.13
CA TYR A 68 -5.17 9.43 3.68
C TYR A 68 -6.08 8.19 3.60
N TRP A 69 -6.17 7.55 2.42
CA TRP A 69 -6.96 6.32 2.24
C TRP A 69 -6.51 5.17 3.15
N LEU A 70 -5.19 4.99 3.33
CA LEU A 70 -4.63 3.98 4.24
C LEU A 70 -4.90 4.29 5.71
N SER A 71 -5.11 5.56 6.04
CA SER A 71 -5.44 6.00 7.39
C SER A 71 -6.95 6.00 7.69
N GLU A 72 -7.81 5.67 6.73
CA GLU A 72 -9.26 5.74 6.97
C GLU A 72 -9.71 4.82 8.12
N ARG A 73 -10.78 5.22 8.81
CA ARG A 73 -11.33 4.47 9.96
C ARG A 73 -11.56 3.00 9.63
N LYS A 74 -12.04 2.71 8.41
CA LYS A 74 -12.29 1.35 7.92
C LYS A 74 -11.00 0.50 7.86
N MET A 75 -9.86 1.10 7.51
CA MET A 75 -8.57 0.40 7.53
C MET A 75 -8.12 0.12 8.97
N ARG A 76 -8.29 1.10 9.87
CA ARG A 76 -7.96 0.95 11.30
C ARG A 76 -8.82 -0.12 11.97
N GLU A 77 -10.12 -0.16 11.69
CA GLU A 77 -11.04 -1.18 12.19
C GLU A 77 -10.68 -2.60 11.73
N ARG A 78 -9.91 -2.71 10.64
CA ARG A 78 -9.42 -3.97 10.07
C ARG A 78 -7.99 -4.30 10.42
N ASP A 79 -7.31 -3.44 11.18
CA ASP A 79 -5.89 -3.54 11.46
C ASP A 79 -5.01 -3.52 10.20
N GLU A 80 -5.49 -2.86 9.13
CA GLU A 80 -4.81 -2.72 7.83
C GLU A 80 -4.29 -1.29 7.59
N ALA A 81 -4.37 -0.43 8.60
CA ALA A 81 -3.89 0.94 8.51
C ALA A 81 -2.36 0.99 8.54
N ARG A 82 -1.77 1.65 7.55
CA ARG A 82 -0.32 1.79 7.43
C ARG A 82 0.09 3.25 7.36
N ALA A 83 1.22 3.58 7.99
CA ALA A 83 1.90 4.83 7.72
C ALA A 83 2.51 4.81 6.31
N VAL A 84 2.73 5.98 5.73
CA VAL A 84 3.43 6.15 4.45
C VAL A 84 4.79 6.80 4.71
N GLU A 85 5.83 6.28 4.08
CA GLU A 85 7.16 6.88 4.00
C GLU A 85 7.44 7.23 2.55
N GLU A 86 7.98 8.42 2.28
CA GLU A 86 8.31 8.88 0.93
C GLU A 86 9.82 8.77 0.68
N VAL A 87 10.19 8.16 -0.43
CA VAL A 87 11.59 8.05 -0.88
C VAL A 87 11.69 8.66 -2.28
N PRO A 88 12.65 9.58 -2.54
CA PRO A 88 12.82 10.11 -3.88
C PRO A 88 13.33 9.04 -4.83
N VAL A 89 12.69 8.92 -6.00
CA VAL A 89 13.08 8.01 -7.08
C VAL A 89 13.15 8.77 -8.39
N ARG A 90 14.14 8.45 -9.25
CA ARG A 90 14.23 9.04 -10.60
C ARG A 90 13.12 8.49 -11.48
N ALA A 91 12.55 9.29 -12.37
CA ALA A 91 11.40 8.90 -13.19
C ALA A 91 11.64 7.61 -13.98
N GLU A 92 12.84 7.45 -14.56
CA GLU A 92 13.26 6.29 -15.34
C GLU A 92 13.51 5.03 -14.51
N ASP A 93 13.78 5.16 -13.21
CA ASP A 93 14.13 4.05 -12.32
C ASP A 93 12.92 3.52 -11.54
N ARG A 94 11.74 4.14 -11.68
CA ARG A 94 10.58 3.89 -10.83
C ARG A 94 10.16 2.43 -10.76
N TRP A 95 10.03 1.75 -11.90
CA TRP A 95 9.61 0.35 -11.90
C TRP A 95 10.71 -0.59 -11.38
N GLU A 96 11.99 -0.23 -11.58
CA GLU A 96 13.14 -0.97 -11.05
C GLU A 96 13.25 -0.81 -9.53
N ALA A 97 12.95 0.37 -9.00
CA ALA A 97 12.92 0.64 -7.56
C ALA A 97 11.86 -0.23 -6.85
N VAL A 98 10.69 -0.43 -7.49
CA VAL A 98 9.68 -1.37 -6.99
C VAL A 98 10.19 -2.81 -7.10
N ARG A 99 10.75 -3.19 -8.26
CA ARG A 99 11.24 -4.55 -8.51
C ARG A 99 12.33 -4.98 -7.53
N SER A 100 13.25 -4.08 -7.23
CA SER A 100 14.37 -4.31 -6.31
C SER A 100 13.98 -4.26 -4.83
N GLY A 101 12.74 -3.83 -4.52
CA GLY A 101 12.27 -3.63 -3.15
C GLY A 101 12.85 -2.38 -2.48
N GLN A 102 13.41 -1.44 -3.25
CA GLN A 102 13.81 -0.12 -2.72
C GLN A 102 12.59 0.67 -2.26
N VAL A 103 11.48 0.54 -2.98
CA VAL A 103 10.18 1.12 -2.62
C VAL A 103 9.08 0.08 -2.83
N ASP A 104 7.96 0.25 -2.15
CA ASP A 104 6.79 -0.62 -2.23
C ASP A 104 5.90 -0.30 -3.44
N LEU A 105 5.87 0.97 -3.82
CA LEU A 105 4.94 1.55 -4.78
C LEU A 105 5.58 2.77 -5.45
N VAL A 106 5.28 2.97 -6.72
CA VAL A 106 5.50 4.24 -7.43
C VAL A 106 4.24 4.63 -8.17
N PHE A 107 4.03 5.93 -8.35
CA PHE A 107 3.01 6.44 -9.26
C PHE A 107 3.63 6.90 -10.57
N GLY A 108 2.87 6.83 -11.66
CA GLY A 108 3.28 7.35 -12.97
C GLY A 108 2.16 7.36 -13.99
N CYS A 109 2.48 7.85 -15.17
CA CYS A 109 1.55 7.90 -16.30
C CYS A 109 1.77 6.69 -17.20
N THR A 110 0.69 6.10 -17.72
CA THR A 110 0.75 4.85 -18.51
C THR A 110 1.74 4.91 -19.66
N GLY A 111 1.69 5.93 -20.52
CA GLY A 111 2.56 6.02 -21.68
C GLY A 111 4.03 6.27 -21.31
N GLU A 112 4.26 7.10 -20.29
CA GLU A 112 5.60 7.36 -19.75
C GLU A 112 6.24 6.10 -19.14
N LEU A 113 5.48 5.34 -18.36
CA LEU A 113 5.95 4.08 -17.81
C LEU A 113 6.20 3.06 -18.92
N LEU A 114 5.36 3.04 -19.96
CA LEU A 114 5.58 2.19 -21.12
C LEU A 114 6.86 2.57 -21.87
N ASP A 115 7.21 3.86 -21.98
CA ASP A 115 8.50 4.29 -22.56
C ASP A 115 9.69 3.72 -21.79
N SER A 116 9.62 3.72 -20.46
CA SER A 116 10.69 3.19 -19.60
C SER A 116 10.81 1.66 -19.64
N LEU A 117 9.70 0.96 -19.88
CA LEU A 117 9.64 -0.50 -19.87
C LEU A 117 9.90 -1.12 -21.26
N ASP A 118 9.35 -0.51 -22.31
CA ASP A 118 9.49 -0.93 -23.71
C ASP A 118 9.22 0.24 -24.65
N ALA A 119 10.25 1.05 -24.88
CA ALA A 119 10.20 2.19 -25.77
C ALA A 119 9.76 1.82 -27.22
N HIS A 120 10.04 0.59 -27.68
CA HIS A 120 9.63 0.15 -29.01
C HIS A 120 8.11 -0.03 -29.09
N LYS A 121 7.50 -0.73 -28.12
CA LYS A 121 6.03 -0.83 -28.03
C LYS A 121 5.39 0.54 -27.84
N ALA A 122 5.95 1.38 -26.97
CA ALA A 122 5.45 2.73 -26.75
C ALA A 122 5.39 3.54 -28.05
N GLN A 123 6.48 3.52 -28.84
CA GLN A 123 6.53 4.17 -30.16
C GLN A 123 5.56 3.56 -31.17
N LEU A 124 5.37 2.24 -31.16
CA LEU A 124 4.40 1.57 -32.01
C LEU A 124 2.97 2.02 -31.67
N LEU A 125 2.61 2.05 -30.39
CA LEU A 125 1.28 2.51 -29.96
C LEU A 125 1.04 3.96 -30.36
N ARG A 126 2.02 4.85 -30.17
CA ARG A 126 1.90 6.26 -30.59
C ARG A 126 1.65 6.41 -32.09
N LYS A 127 2.31 5.60 -32.93
CA LYS A 127 2.06 5.59 -34.38
C LYS A 127 0.64 5.13 -34.70
N LEU A 128 0.20 4.02 -34.09
CA LEU A 128 -1.15 3.49 -34.31
C LEU A 128 -2.24 4.46 -33.80
N TYR A 129 -1.98 5.17 -32.69
CA TYR A 129 -2.86 6.20 -32.15
C TYR A 129 -2.97 7.40 -33.08
N ALA A 130 -1.83 7.90 -33.58
CA ALA A 130 -1.78 9.03 -34.51
C ALA A 130 -2.43 8.75 -35.88
N GLU A 131 -2.55 7.48 -36.27
CA GLU A 131 -3.25 7.06 -37.49
C GLU A 131 -4.79 7.06 -37.33
N GLN A 132 -5.32 7.22 -36.11
CA GLN A 132 -6.76 7.30 -35.87
C GLN A 132 -7.28 8.73 -36.06
N GLU A 133 -8.28 8.88 -36.92
CA GLU A 133 -8.92 10.19 -37.17
C GLU A 133 -9.76 10.66 -35.96
N ASN A 134 -10.40 9.73 -35.25
CA ASN A 134 -11.21 10.00 -34.05
C ASN A 134 -11.03 8.85 -33.03
N PRO A 135 -9.88 8.76 -32.35
CA PRO A 135 -9.64 7.69 -31.40
C PRO A 135 -10.61 7.77 -30.22
N ASP A 136 -11.28 6.67 -29.88
CA ASP A 136 -12.07 6.59 -28.64
C ASP A 136 -11.10 6.66 -27.43
N PRO A 137 -11.19 7.70 -26.57
CA PRO A 137 -10.29 7.86 -25.43
C PRO A 137 -10.36 6.69 -24.44
N THR A 138 -11.53 6.05 -24.32
CA THR A 138 -11.74 4.91 -23.42
C THR A 138 -11.03 3.68 -23.96
N GLU A 139 -11.23 3.40 -25.26
CA GLU A 139 -10.59 2.27 -25.92
C GLU A 139 -9.06 2.40 -25.87
N TRP A 140 -8.53 3.58 -26.18
CA TRP A 140 -7.09 3.80 -26.22
C TRP A 140 -6.44 3.86 -24.84
N ARG A 141 -7.17 4.29 -23.80
CA ARG A 141 -6.75 4.09 -22.41
C ARG A 141 -6.60 2.60 -22.12
N ASP A 142 -7.60 1.80 -22.48
CA ASP A 142 -7.61 0.37 -22.17
C ASP A 142 -6.53 -0.40 -22.96
N ILE A 143 -6.29 -0.03 -24.22
CA ILE A 143 -5.17 -0.54 -25.05
C ILE A 143 -3.83 -0.20 -24.41
N SER A 144 -3.61 1.06 -24.05
CA SER A 144 -2.34 1.53 -23.46
C SER A 144 -2.08 0.84 -22.12
N ASN A 145 -3.10 0.75 -21.27
CA ASN A 145 -3.02 0.08 -19.98
C ASN A 145 -2.76 -1.44 -20.14
N THR A 146 -3.47 -2.12 -21.04
CA THR A 146 -3.25 -3.55 -21.29
C THR A 146 -1.85 -3.81 -21.83
N THR A 147 -1.35 -2.92 -22.70
CA THR A 147 0.01 -2.99 -23.22
C THR A 147 1.04 -2.85 -22.10
N LEU A 148 0.87 -1.86 -21.22
CA LEU A 148 1.71 -1.70 -20.05
C LEU A 148 1.70 -2.97 -19.17
N LEU A 149 0.51 -3.47 -18.81
CA LEU A 149 0.37 -4.68 -18.00
C LEU A 149 1.07 -5.90 -18.64
N SER A 150 1.04 -6.01 -19.97
CA SER A 150 1.73 -7.08 -20.70
C SER A 150 3.25 -6.93 -20.78
N THR A 151 3.76 -5.73 -20.48
CA THR A 151 5.18 -5.37 -20.55
C THR A 151 5.83 -5.37 -19.17
N LEU A 152 5.03 -5.24 -18.10
CA LEU A 152 5.54 -5.28 -16.73
C LEU A 152 6.25 -6.61 -16.42
N PRO A 153 7.35 -6.55 -15.64
CA PRO A 153 7.93 -7.73 -15.02
C PRO A 153 6.88 -8.55 -14.26
N ALA A 154 7.03 -9.88 -14.24
CA ALA A 154 6.00 -10.81 -13.78
C ALA A 154 5.67 -10.66 -12.29
N GLU A 155 6.60 -10.14 -11.50
CA GLU A 155 6.52 -9.85 -10.07
C GLU A 155 5.81 -8.52 -9.75
N LEU A 156 5.58 -7.66 -10.75
CA LEU A 156 4.92 -6.38 -10.58
C LEU A 156 3.45 -6.44 -10.98
N ALA A 157 2.66 -5.55 -10.39
CA ALA A 157 1.27 -5.27 -10.73
C ALA A 157 1.08 -3.75 -10.87
N ALA A 158 -0.02 -3.35 -11.48
CA ALA A 158 -0.44 -1.95 -11.54
C ALA A 158 -1.88 -1.78 -11.06
N SER A 159 -2.21 -0.56 -10.64
CA SER A 159 -3.59 -0.14 -10.36
C SER A 159 -4.40 -0.07 -11.66
N ILE A 160 -5.70 0.09 -11.53
CA ILE A 160 -6.52 0.51 -12.68
C ILE A 160 -6.12 1.93 -13.11
N PRO A 161 -6.19 2.25 -14.42
CA PRO A 161 -5.93 3.58 -14.91
C PRO A 161 -6.99 4.55 -14.38
N GLY A 162 -6.54 5.63 -13.75
CA GLY A 162 -7.39 6.73 -13.35
C GLY A 162 -7.88 7.56 -14.54
N GLU A 163 -8.85 8.44 -14.28
CA GLU A 163 -9.36 9.38 -15.29
C GLU A 163 -8.49 10.64 -15.42
N ALA A 164 -7.44 10.77 -14.59
CA ALA A 164 -6.60 11.95 -14.44
C ALA A 164 -5.92 12.42 -15.74
N HIS A 165 -6.09 13.71 -16.05
CA HIS A 165 -5.51 14.44 -17.18
C HIS A 165 -4.14 15.10 -16.87
N GLY A 166 -3.52 14.85 -15.71
CA GLY A 166 -2.32 15.61 -15.31
C GLY A 166 -1.00 15.10 -15.86
N CYS A 167 -1.05 14.36 -16.96
CA CYS A 167 0.14 13.96 -17.68
C CYS A 167 0.15 14.72 -19.02
N ALA A 168 1.21 15.48 -19.28
CA ALA A 168 1.27 16.50 -20.33
C ALA A 168 1.46 15.96 -21.77
N ASP A 169 1.71 14.66 -21.94
CA ASP A 169 1.91 14.04 -23.26
C ASP A 169 0.57 13.58 -23.86
N ASP A 170 0.22 14.11 -25.03
CA ASP A 170 -1.00 13.80 -25.77
C ASP A 170 -0.79 12.76 -26.88
N SER A 171 0.44 12.33 -27.12
CA SER A 171 0.78 11.39 -28.20
C SER A 171 0.32 9.96 -27.94
N LEU A 172 -0.07 9.66 -26.70
CA LEU A 172 -0.72 8.42 -26.25
C LEU A 172 -1.55 8.75 -25.01
N PRO A 173 -2.66 8.05 -24.71
CA PRO A 173 -3.36 8.27 -23.44
C PRO A 173 -2.45 8.09 -22.22
N GLN A 174 -2.39 9.15 -21.42
CA GLN A 174 -1.57 9.21 -20.22
C GLN A 174 -2.45 9.20 -18.97
N ASN A 175 -2.86 8.00 -18.56
CA ASN A 175 -3.65 7.83 -17.35
C ASN A 175 -2.73 7.61 -16.15
N LEU A 176 -3.12 8.21 -15.02
CA LEU A 176 -2.42 8.00 -13.77
C LEU A 176 -2.64 6.56 -13.28
N ILE A 177 -1.54 5.90 -12.92
CA ILE A 177 -1.51 4.58 -12.33
C ILE A 177 -0.47 4.48 -11.23
N ALA A 178 -0.57 3.42 -10.44
CA ALA A 178 0.46 3.03 -9.50
C ALA A 178 1.02 1.66 -9.89
N VAL A 179 2.33 1.48 -9.78
CA VAL A 179 3.03 0.20 -9.97
C VAL A 179 3.56 -0.26 -8.61
N TYR A 180 3.34 -1.54 -8.28
CA TYR A 180 3.69 -2.12 -6.97
C TYR A 180 4.06 -3.60 -7.10
N ALA A 181 4.76 -4.13 -6.10
CA ALA A 181 5.10 -5.55 -6.05
C ALA A 181 3.84 -6.41 -5.80
N LYS A 182 3.71 -7.51 -6.55
CA LYS A 182 2.60 -8.46 -6.35
C LYS A 182 2.66 -9.07 -4.96
N GLY A 183 1.48 -9.22 -4.35
CA GLY A 183 1.34 -9.80 -3.01
C GLY A 183 1.63 -8.82 -1.86
N LEU A 184 2.13 -7.62 -2.15
CA LEU A 184 2.39 -6.60 -1.13
C LEU A 184 1.10 -6.04 -0.51
N MET A 185 0.07 -5.82 -1.33
CA MET A 185 -1.15 -5.14 -0.90
C MET A 185 -2.31 -6.11 -0.64
N SER A 186 -3.03 -5.87 0.45
CA SER A 186 -4.35 -6.48 0.72
C SER A 186 -5.37 -6.10 -0.37
N ARG A 187 -6.55 -6.74 -0.35
CA ARG A 187 -7.62 -6.37 -1.30
C ARG A 187 -8.08 -4.94 -1.07
N GLU A 188 -8.21 -4.53 0.17
CA GLU A 188 -8.65 -3.21 0.60
C GLU A 188 -7.60 -2.15 0.26
N GLN A 189 -6.31 -2.43 0.47
CA GLN A 189 -5.21 -1.56 0.06
C GLN A 189 -5.15 -1.37 -1.46
N ARG A 190 -5.47 -2.43 -2.24
CA ARG A 190 -5.64 -2.32 -3.70
C ARG A 190 -6.84 -1.46 -4.10
N VAL A 191 -7.94 -1.50 -3.35
CA VAL A 191 -9.06 -0.59 -3.58
C VAL A 191 -8.66 0.85 -3.25
N ALA A 192 -7.93 1.07 -2.16
CA ALA A 192 -7.43 2.38 -1.78
C ALA A 192 -6.49 2.98 -2.85
N VAL A 193 -5.55 2.19 -3.40
CA VAL A 193 -4.66 2.70 -4.45
C VAL A 193 -5.41 2.99 -5.75
N ASN A 194 -6.39 2.16 -6.12
CA ASN A 194 -7.25 2.41 -7.28
C ASN A 194 -8.09 3.69 -7.09
N ASN A 195 -8.59 3.95 -5.89
CA ASN A 195 -9.32 5.18 -5.58
C ASN A 195 -8.39 6.40 -5.62
N ALA A 196 -7.15 6.27 -5.15
CA ALA A 196 -6.16 7.34 -5.19
C ALA A 196 -5.82 7.72 -6.63
N THR A 197 -5.62 6.74 -7.52
CA THR A 197 -5.32 7.00 -8.93
C THR A 197 -6.53 7.48 -9.72
N ALA A 198 -7.73 7.00 -9.41
CA ALA A 198 -8.96 7.43 -10.08
C ALA A 198 -9.46 8.82 -9.65
N GLY A 199 -9.28 9.19 -8.38
CA GLY A 199 -9.83 10.42 -7.82
C GLY A 199 -8.94 11.67 -7.96
N MET A 200 -7.70 11.51 -8.40
CA MET A 200 -6.78 12.63 -8.60
C MET A 200 -6.96 13.23 -9.99
N ASP A 201 -7.20 14.54 -10.05
CA ASP A 201 -7.14 15.32 -11.28
C ASP A 201 -6.23 16.52 -10.99
N PHE A 202 -5.02 16.52 -11.55
CA PHE A 202 -3.99 17.49 -11.20
C PHE A 202 -4.35 18.93 -11.59
N ASP A 203 -5.29 19.13 -12.53
CA ASP A 203 -5.83 20.46 -12.86
C ASP A 203 -6.88 20.94 -11.84
N ARG A 204 -7.41 20.04 -10.99
CA ARG A 204 -8.51 20.29 -10.05
C ARG A 204 -8.19 20.08 -8.57
N SER A 205 -7.07 19.41 -8.23
CA SER A 205 -6.85 18.83 -6.90
C SER A 205 -6.70 19.80 -5.71
N MET A 206 -6.63 21.12 -5.90
CA MET A 206 -6.41 22.02 -4.75
C MET A 206 -7.69 22.43 -3.97
N THR A 207 -8.90 22.13 -4.46
CA THR A 207 -10.14 22.68 -3.86
C THR A 207 -10.94 21.65 -3.01
N SER A 208 -10.70 20.35 -3.18
CA SER A 208 -11.52 19.31 -2.54
C SER A 208 -11.05 18.92 -1.13
N LEU A 209 -9.75 18.96 -0.85
CA LEU A 209 -9.18 18.44 0.39
C LEU A 209 -9.25 19.41 1.58
N LEU A 210 -9.63 20.68 1.35
CA LEU A 210 -9.75 21.70 2.40
C LEU A 210 -11.19 21.92 2.90
N ASN A 211 -12.18 21.20 2.34
CA ASN A 211 -13.60 21.37 2.66
C ASN A 211 -14.28 20.10 3.20
N SER A 212 -13.53 19.09 3.63
CA SER A 212 -14.06 17.87 4.27
C SER A 212 -13.55 17.70 5.70
#